data_AF-A0A4V3CGY9-F1
#
_entry.id   AF-A0A4V3CGY9-F1
#
_cell.length_a   1.000
_cell.length_b   1.000
_cell.length_c   1.000
_cell.angle_alpha   90.00
_cell.angle_beta   90.00
_cell.angle_gamma   90.00
#
_symmetry.space_group_name_H-M   'P 1'
#
loop_
_entity.id
_entity.type
_entity.pdbx_description
1 polymer ?
#
loop_
_entity_poly.entity_id
_entity_poly.type
_entity_poly.pdbx_seq_one_letter_code
_entity_poly.pdbx_strand_id
1 'polypeptide(L)'
;MSVDSKQTGASHTRVENLITEHMDIWTSAIKRKSSSGRGSSKKIDLYGIKKLRELILELAVRGKLVPQDPSDEPASVLLERIAQEKGQLVKDGKIKKPKTLPEIRDAEKPFELPQGWEWDRLGELGYTQTGGTPNKNKTEYFGAHIPFIKPGDILERKVDYSNEGLSLIGEESLGRSAPKGSILMVCIGTIGKCAYIDRKCAFNQQINSITPYLEITDFLIKALSASYFQNLSWSLSASTTIAIINKGKWESIPVVLPPLQEQHRIVAKVDELMALCDELEAQTESSLDAHQTLVTVLLDTLVNSQNADELTENWTRLSAHFDTLFVTEDSIDQLKQSILQLAVMGKLVSQDPNDEPASVLLERIAAEKAQLIKDKKIKKQKPLPPINDDEKPFELPTGWEWVRFGNVVICRLGKMLDKAKNTGSLLPYLRNTNVQWDRFILDDIKLMKLEESELQEFRILPGDLLICEGGEPGRCAIWIEAELEMYFQKALHRARPLAGVQSKYLQLCLTVDAKTGVLDNYFTGATIKHFVGAKLNNYIHSLPPLEEQYRIVAKVDELMALCDQLKAQLTSIKQTQLHLADTLVAQAL
;
A
#
# COMPACT_ATOMS: atom_id res chain seq x y z
N MET A 1 -22.08 -5.40 -51.39
CA MET A 1 -22.57 -5.78 -50.05
C MET A 1 -21.83 -7.02 -49.49
N SER A 2 -20.48 -7.04 -49.51
CA SER A 2 -19.68 -8.15 -48.95
C SER A 2 -18.36 -7.69 -48.31
N VAL A 3 -18.26 -6.40 -47.96
CA VAL A 3 -17.01 -5.82 -47.41
C VAL A 3 -17.11 -5.58 -45.89
N ASP A 4 -18.29 -5.22 -45.37
CA ASP A 4 -18.45 -4.89 -43.94
C ASP A 4 -18.40 -6.08 -42.98
N SER A 5 -18.88 -7.28 -43.38
CA SER A 5 -18.84 -8.46 -42.49
C SER A 5 -17.43 -9.01 -42.24
N LYS A 6 -16.46 -8.68 -43.10
CA LYS A 6 -15.04 -9.03 -42.88
C LYS A 6 -14.33 -8.06 -41.94
N GLN A 7 -14.78 -6.80 -41.87
CA GLN A 7 -14.15 -5.77 -41.04
C GLN A 7 -14.50 -5.92 -39.56
N THR A 8 -15.75 -6.28 -39.25
CA THR A 8 -16.20 -6.54 -37.87
C THR A 8 -15.60 -7.81 -37.27
N GLY A 9 -15.51 -8.90 -38.06
CA GLY A 9 -14.83 -10.13 -37.64
C GLY A 9 -13.32 -9.94 -37.38
N ALA A 10 -12.63 -9.16 -38.22
CA ALA A 10 -11.20 -8.84 -38.03
C ALA A 10 -10.94 -7.95 -36.80
N SER A 11 -11.87 -7.05 -36.46
CA SER A 11 -11.78 -6.22 -35.25
C SER A 11 -11.97 -7.04 -33.98
N HIS A 12 -12.84 -8.05 -34.00
CA HIS A 12 -13.13 -8.92 -32.85
C HIS A 12 -11.92 -9.79 -32.49
N THR A 13 -11.36 -10.50 -33.48
CA THR A 13 -10.13 -11.31 -33.29
C THR A 13 -8.93 -10.48 -32.82
N ARG A 14 -8.84 -9.21 -33.24
CA ARG A 14 -7.76 -8.30 -32.80
C ARG A 14 -7.85 -7.97 -31.31
N VAL A 15 -9.04 -7.76 -30.77
CA VAL A 15 -9.25 -7.42 -29.36
C VAL A 15 -9.03 -8.65 -28.47
N GLU A 16 -9.50 -9.82 -28.91
CA GLU A 16 -9.24 -11.09 -28.21
C GLU A 16 -7.74 -11.37 -28.10
N ASN A 17 -6.99 -11.17 -29.18
CA ASN A 17 -5.53 -11.32 -29.18
C ASN A 17 -4.86 -10.32 -28.22
N LEU A 18 -5.28 -9.04 -28.23
CA LEU A 18 -4.75 -8.03 -27.30
C LEU A 18 -4.99 -8.39 -25.82
N ILE A 19 -6.10 -9.06 -25.49
CA ILE A 19 -6.36 -9.49 -24.12
C ILE A 19 -5.51 -10.71 -23.76
N THR A 20 -5.49 -11.71 -24.63
CA THR A 20 -4.90 -13.03 -24.35
C THR A 20 -3.37 -13.06 -24.49
N GLU A 21 -2.79 -12.30 -25.42
CA GLU A 21 -1.34 -12.20 -25.63
C GLU A 21 -0.62 -11.39 -24.53
N HIS A 22 -1.38 -10.63 -23.71
CA HIS A 22 -0.85 -9.75 -22.67
C HIS A 22 -1.33 -10.12 -21.25
N MET A 23 -1.61 -11.40 -21.02
CA MET A 23 -2.07 -11.93 -19.72
C MET A 23 -1.07 -11.67 -18.57
N ASP A 24 0.22 -11.68 -18.89
CA ASP A 24 1.31 -11.31 -17.99
C ASP A 24 1.17 -9.87 -17.49
N ILE A 25 0.80 -8.92 -18.36
CA ILE A 25 0.60 -7.51 -17.97
C ILE A 25 -0.61 -7.35 -17.07
N TRP A 26 -1.73 -8.02 -17.38
CA TRP A 26 -2.94 -7.96 -16.56
C TRP A 26 -2.71 -8.49 -15.14
N THR A 27 -1.89 -9.53 -14.99
CA THR A 27 -1.62 -10.16 -13.70
C THR A 27 -0.45 -9.52 -12.93
N SER A 28 0.54 -8.94 -13.62
CA SER A 28 1.72 -8.34 -12.99
C SER A 28 1.58 -6.86 -12.64
N ALA A 29 0.67 -6.12 -13.29
CA ALA A 29 0.44 -4.70 -13.02
C ALA A 29 -0.24 -4.51 -11.64
N ILE A 30 0.58 -4.34 -10.60
CA ILE A 30 0.15 -4.24 -9.19
C ILE A 30 0.52 -2.87 -8.62
N LYS A 31 -0.43 -2.20 -7.96
CA LYS A 31 -0.23 -0.90 -7.30
C LYS A 31 -0.31 -1.05 -5.78
N ARG A 32 0.59 -0.40 -5.03
CA ARG A 32 0.47 -0.31 -3.56
C ARG A 32 -0.65 0.66 -3.19
N LYS A 33 -1.54 0.26 -2.29
CA LYS A 33 -2.52 1.19 -1.69
C LYS A 33 -1.82 2.01 -0.61
N SER A 34 -1.98 3.34 -0.64
CA SER A 34 -1.58 4.19 0.48
C SER A 34 -2.48 3.86 1.67
N SER A 35 -1.89 3.42 2.78
CA SER A 35 -2.58 3.05 4.02
C SER A 35 -3.13 4.27 4.76
N SER A 36 -4.13 4.94 4.16
CA SER A 36 -4.83 6.09 4.73
C SER A 36 -6.34 5.82 4.81
N GLY A 37 -6.71 4.69 5.45
CA GLY A 37 -8.10 4.33 5.74
C GLY A 37 -8.18 3.29 6.86
N ARG A 38 -9.11 3.48 7.81
CA ARG A 38 -9.43 2.48 8.84
C ARG A 38 -10.29 1.38 8.20
N GLY A 39 -9.64 0.38 7.66
CA GLY A 39 -10.27 -0.84 7.15
C GLY A 39 -9.19 -1.89 6.91
N SER A 40 -9.47 -3.14 7.29
CA SER A 40 -8.68 -4.29 6.85
C SER A 40 -8.91 -4.46 5.34
N SER A 41 -8.15 -3.73 4.52
CA SER A 41 -8.15 -3.89 3.08
C SER A 41 -6.72 -4.15 2.63
N LYS A 42 -6.54 -5.23 1.88
CA LYS A 42 -5.27 -5.73 1.33
C LYS A 42 -4.33 -4.59 0.92
N LYS A 43 -3.04 -4.70 1.26
CA LYS A 43 -1.99 -3.68 1.03
C LYS A 43 -1.70 -3.41 -0.47
N ILE A 44 -2.27 -4.22 -1.34
CA ILE A 44 -2.07 -4.23 -2.80
C ILE A 44 -3.40 -4.01 -3.55
N ASP A 45 -3.29 -3.45 -4.75
CA ASP A 45 -4.35 -3.25 -5.74
C ASP A 45 -3.93 -3.97 -7.02
N LEU A 46 -4.67 -4.99 -7.45
CA LEU A 46 -4.42 -5.70 -8.71
C LEU A 46 -4.90 -4.86 -9.89
N TYR A 47 -4.12 -3.83 -10.20
CA TYR A 47 -4.49 -2.78 -11.14
C TYR A 47 -4.77 -3.30 -12.54
N GLY A 48 -3.93 -4.22 -13.05
CA GLY A 48 -4.12 -4.82 -14.37
C GLY A 48 -5.44 -5.58 -14.50
N ILE A 49 -5.76 -6.47 -13.54
CA ILE A 49 -7.03 -7.21 -13.54
C ILE A 49 -8.22 -6.25 -13.44
N LYS A 50 -8.12 -5.21 -12.61
CA LYS A 50 -9.15 -4.16 -12.56
C LYS A 50 -9.34 -3.47 -13.92
N LYS A 51 -8.24 -3.14 -14.61
CA LYS A 51 -8.29 -2.56 -15.96
C LYS A 51 -8.88 -3.50 -17.00
N LEU A 52 -8.61 -4.80 -16.88
CA LEU A 52 -9.21 -5.82 -17.72
C LEU A 52 -10.73 -5.88 -17.55
N ARG A 53 -11.24 -5.80 -16.31
CA ARG A 53 -12.70 -5.72 -16.05
C ARG A 53 -13.33 -4.47 -16.66
N GLU A 54 -12.69 -3.32 -16.51
CA GLU A 54 -13.12 -2.06 -17.14
C GLU A 54 -13.18 -2.20 -18.67
N LEU A 55 -12.16 -2.81 -19.28
CA LEU A 55 -12.11 -3.07 -20.72
C LEU A 55 -13.22 -4.01 -21.18
N ILE A 56 -13.47 -5.12 -20.48
CA ILE A 56 -14.56 -6.06 -20.81
C ILE A 56 -15.91 -5.34 -20.85
N LEU A 57 -16.19 -4.48 -19.87
CA LEU A 57 -17.43 -3.69 -19.83
C LEU A 57 -17.51 -2.68 -20.98
N GLU A 58 -16.39 -2.00 -21.30
CA GLU A 58 -16.35 -1.08 -22.43
C GLU A 58 -16.57 -1.78 -23.77
N LEU A 59 -15.96 -2.93 -24.00
CA LEU A 59 -16.18 -3.74 -25.21
C LEU A 59 -17.63 -4.22 -25.30
N ALA A 60 -18.23 -4.57 -24.17
CA ALA A 60 -19.63 -4.98 -24.08
C ALA A 60 -20.57 -3.86 -24.54
N VAL A 61 -20.35 -2.61 -24.10
CA VAL A 61 -21.23 -1.47 -24.46
C VAL A 61 -20.91 -0.84 -25.80
N ARG A 62 -19.80 -1.22 -26.44
CA ARG A 62 -19.44 -0.79 -27.81
C ARG A 62 -19.83 -1.82 -28.88
N GLY A 63 -20.40 -2.95 -28.47
CA GLY A 63 -20.74 -4.07 -29.37
C GLY A 63 -19.52 -4.69 -30.05
N LYS A 64 -18.40 -4.70 -29.33
CA LYS A 64 -17.13 -5.31 -29.75
C LYS A 64 -16.84 -6.63 -29.02
N LEU A 65 -17.65 -7.00 -28.02
CA LEU A 65 -17.40 -8.19 -27.19
C LEU A 65 -17.90 -9.50 -27.80
N VAL A 66 -19.03 -9.47 -28.52
CA VAL A 66 -19.62 -10.65 -29.17
C VAL A 66 -19.88 -10.36 -30.65
N PRO A 67 -19.92 -11.37 -31.52
CA PRO A 67 -20.31 -11.19 -32.92
C PRO A 67 -21.75 -10.67 -33.06
N GLN A 68 -21.96 -9.76 -33.99
CA GLN A 68 -23.28 -9.24 -34.36
C GLN A 68 -24.02 -10.22 -35.27
N ASP A 69 -25.33 -10.38 -35.06
CA ASP A 69 -26.19 -11.21 -35.90
C ASP A 69 -27.17 -10.31 -36.68
N PRO A 70 -27.04 -10.19 -38.02
CA PRO A 70 -27.93 -9.37 -38.84
C PRO A 70 -29.40 -9.83 -38.83
N SER A 71 -29.69 -11.04 -38.34
CA SER A 71 -31.04 -11.56 -38.20
C SER A 71 -31.72 -11.16 -36.90
N ASP A 72 -30.98 -10.58 -35.96
CA ASP A 72 -31.57 -10.07 -34.72
C ASP A 72 -32.53 -8.90 -35.01
N GLU A 73 -33.62 -8.86 -34.26
CA GLU A 73 -34.55 -7.74 -34.30
C GLU A 73 -33.85 -6.45 -33.80
N PRO A 74 -33.83 -5.37 -34.59
CA PRO A 74 -33.06 -4.17 -34.25
C PRO A 74 -33.59 -3.51 -32.98
N ALA A 75 -32.70 -2.83 -32.25
CA ALA A 75 -33.01 -2.15 -31.00
C ALA A 75 -34.10 -1.08 -31.14
N SER A 76 -34.30 -0.52 -32.35
CA SER A 76 -35.40 0.41 -32.64
C SER A 76 -36.78 -0.20 -32.33
N VAL A 77 -36.99 -1.48 -32.63
CA VAL A 77 -38.25 -2.18 -32.33
C VAL A 77 -38.39 -2.43 -30.83
N LEU A 78 -37.29 -2.72 -30.13
CA LEU A 78 -37.28 -2.83 -28.68
C LEU A 78 -37.65 -1.48 -28.02
N LEU A 79 -37.12 -0.36 -28.53
CA LEU A 79 -37.46 0.98 -28.07
C LEU A 79 -38.94 1.31 -28.28
N GLU A 80 -39.53 0.91 -29.41
CA GLU A 80 -40.98 1.05 -29.63
C GLU A 80 -41.80 0.29 -28.57
N ARG A 81 -41.40 -0.93 -28.22
CA ARG A 81 -42.07 -1.71 -27.15
C ARG A 81 -41.90 -1.05 -25.78
N ILE A 82 -40.70 -0.53 -25.49
CA ILE A 82 -40.43 0.24 -24.26
C ILE A 82 -41.35 1.47 -24.19
N ALA A 83 -41.49 2.22 -25.29
CA ALA A 83 -42.36 3.38 -25.35
C ALA A 83 -43.85 3.03 -25.19
N GLN A 84 -44.29 1.90 -25.74
CA GLN A 84 -45.67 1.38 -25.56
C GLN A 84 -45.94 1.01 -24.10
N GLU A 85 -45.05 0.25 -23.46
CA GLU A 85 -45.18 -0.16 -22.06
C GLU A 85 -45.16 1.06 -21.13
N LYS A 86 -44.22 1.99 -21.35
CA LYS A 86 -44.19 3.29 -20.66
C LYS A 86 -45.52 4.02 -20.79
N GLY A 87 -46.08 4.09 -22.01
CA GLY A 87 -47.38 4.71 -22.28
C GLY A 87 -48.52 4.02 -21.54
N GLN A 88 -48.52 2.68 -21.47
CA GLN A 88 -49.53 1.91 -20.75
C GLN A 88 -49.45 2.13 -19.24
N LEU A 89 -48.26 2.10 -18.64
CA LEU A 89 -48.07 2.34 -17.22
C LEU A 89 -48.51 3.76 -16.78
N VAL A 90 -48.34 4.75 -17.65
CA VAL A 90 -48.85 6.11 -17.42
C VAL A 90 -50.37 6.14 -17.47
N LYS A 91 -51.00 5.47 -18.46
CA LYS A 91 -52.46 5.37 -18.58
C LYS A 91 -53.09 4.65 -17.39
N ASP A 92 -52.44 3.59 -16.91
CA ASP A 92 -52.84 2.82 -15.73
C ASP A 92 -52.63 3.58 -14.41
N GLY A 93 -51.98 4.74 -14.43
CA GLY A 93 -51.65 5.53 -13.23
C GLY A 93 -50.59 4.90 -12.32
N LYS A 94 -49.92 3.83 -12.77
CA LYS A 94 -48.84 3.15 -12.03
C LYS A 94 -47.58 4.01 -11.92
N ILE A 95 -47.35 4.87 -12.91
CA ILE A 95 -46.27 5.86 -12.90
C ILE A 95 -46.80 7.25 -13.25
N LYS A 96 -46.17 8.29 -12.72
CA LYS A 96 -46.45 9.67 -13.13
C LYS A 96 -45.90 9.92 -14.54
N LYS A 97 -46.60 10.75 -15.32
CA LYS A 97 -46.11 11.18 -16.64
C LYS A 97 -44.72 11.83 -16.48
N PRO A 98 -43.65 11.22 -17.03
CA PRO A 98 -42.31 11.76 -16.90
C PRO A 98 -42.15 13.02 -17.75
N LYS A 99 -41.14 13.83 -17.42
CA LYS A 99 -40.76 14.97 -18.26
C LYS A 99 -40.16 14.44 -19.56
N THR A 100 -40.48 15.09 -20.67
CA THR A 100 -39.84 14.81 -21.95
C THR A 100 -38.35 15.13 -21.86
N LEU A 101 -37.50 14.15 -22.17
CA LEU A 101 -36.06 14.34 -22.25
C LEU A 101 -35.68 14.88 -23.64
N PRO A 102 -34.61 15.68 -23.75
CA PRO A 102 -34.16 16.19 -25.03
C PRO A 102 -33.59 15.05 -25.89
N GLU A 103 -33.75 15.20 -27.21
CA GLU A 103 -33.10 14.33 -28.19
C GLU A 103 -31.58 14.27 -27.97
N ILE A 104 -30.98 13.14 -28.33
CA ILE A 104 -29.53 12.93 -28.21
C ILE A 104 -28.86 13.61 -29.40
N ARG A 105 -28.09 14.65 -29.13
CA ARG A 105 -27.28 15.33 -30.15
C ARG A 105 -26.06 14.49 -30.51
N ASP A 106 -25.55 14.64 -31.73
CA ASP A 106 -24.36 13.90 -32.17
C ASP A 106 -23.12 14.16 -31.30
N ALA A 107 -22.98 15.38 -30.76
CA ALA A 107 -21.90 15.72 -29.83
C ALA A 107 -22.00 14.99 -28.47
N GLU A 108 -23.15 14.39 -28.15
CA GLU A 108 -23.37 13.60 -26.93
C GLU A 108 -23.11 12.10 -27.16
N LYS A 109 -22.87 11.68 -28.42
CA LYS A 109 -22.56 10.28 -28.77
C LYS A 109 -21.05 10.06 -28.64
N PRO A 110 -20.59 9.31 -27.62
CA PRO A 110 -19.16 9.13 -27.34
C PRO A 110 -18.41 8.29 -28.38
N PHE A 111 -19.12 7.42 -29.10
CA PHE A 111 -18.56 6.48 -30.08
C PHE A 111 -19.64 6.03 -31.07
N GLU A 112 -19.20 5.46 -32.19
CA GLU A 112 -20.07 4.87 -33.21
C GLU A 112 -20.65 3.53 -32.72
N LEU A 113 -21.92 3.29 -33.02
CA LEU A 113 -22.59 2.05 -32.67
C LEU A 113 -22.58 1.06 -33.84
N PRO A 114 -22.58 -0.25 -33.53
CA PRO A 114 -22.96 -1.29 -34.48
C PRO A 114 -24.26 -1.04 -35.22
N GLN A 115 -24.41 -1.73 -36.36
CA GLN A 115 -25.70 -1.78 -37.04
C GLN A 115 -26.74 -2.46 -36.14
N GLY A 116 -27.94 -1.85 -36.06
CA GLY A 116 -29.07 -2.39 -35.29
C GLY A 116 -29.06 -2.00 -33.80
N TRP A 117 -28.03 -1.30 -33.34
CA TRP A 117 -27.98 -0.71 -32.00
C TRP A 117 -28.50 0.73 -32.03
N GLU A 118 -29.02 1.18 -30.89
CA GLU A 118 -29.56 2.53 -30.75
C GLU A 118 -29.01 3.22 -29.50
N TRP A 119 -28.98 4.55 -29.54
CA TRP A 119 -28.78 5.39 -28.35
C TRP A 119 -30.15 5.81 -27.80
N ASP A 120 -30.34 5.72 -26.49
CA ASP A 120 -31.48 6.33 -25.82
C ASP A 120 -31.08 6.95 -24.48
N ARG A 121 -31.92 7.82 -23.92
CA ARG A 121 -31.68 8.42 -22.60
C ARG A 121 -32.02 7.39 -21.53
N LEU A 122 -31.22 7.32 -20.46
CA LEU A 122 -31.47 6.41 -19.34
C LEU A 122 -32.92 6.47 -18.82
N GLY A 123 -33.50 7.66 -18.72
CA GLY A 123 -34.88 7.85 -18.25
C GLY A 123 -35.98 7.41 -19.21
N GLU A 124 -35.65 7.07 -20.47
CA GLU A 124 -36.59 6.48 -21.42
C GLU A 124 -36.67 4.96 -21.26
N LEU A 125 -35.61 4.31 -20.77
CA LEU A 125 -35.52 2.86 -20.59
C LEU A 125 -36.25 2.32 -19.34
N GLY A 126 -36.56 3.20 -18.39
CA GLY A 126 -37.22 2.81 -17.15
C GLY A 126 -37.69 4.01 -16.33
N TYR A 127 -38.64 3.78 -15.42
CA TYR A 127 -39.05 4.84 -14.51
C TYR A 127 -38.05 4.95 -13.36
N THR A 128 -37.68 6.18 -13.05
CA THR A 128 -36.62 6.50 -12.10
C THR A 128 -37.19 7.13 -10.83
N GLN A 129 -36.53 6.90 -9.69
CA GLN A 129 -36.92 7.50 -8.41
C GLN A 129 -35.68 7.85 -7.58
N THR A 130 -35.67 9.02 -6.95
CA THR A 130 -34.65 9.34 -5.92
C THR A 130 -35.18 8.91 -4.57
N GLY A 131 -34.34 8.27 -3.77
CA GLY A 131 -34.68 7.79 -2.44
C GLY A 131 -35.03 8.93 -1.47
N GLY A 132 -35.22 8.58 -0.21
CA GLY A 132 -35.47 9.55 0.85
C GLY A 132 -34.91 9.07 2.17
N THR A 133 -34.99 9.93 3.19
CA THR A 133 -34.58 9.58 4.55
C THR A 133 -35.78 9.69 5.48
N PRO A 134 -36.22 8.60 6.12
CA PRO A 134 -37.26 8.66 7.14
C PRO A 134 -36.78 9.48 8.34
N ASN A 135 -37.72 10.05 9.10
CA ASN A 135 -37.38 10.83 10.28
C ASN A 135 -36.76 9.93 11.36
N LYS A 136 -35.47 10.11 11.62
CA LYS A 136 -34.70 9.32 12.60
C LYS A 136 -35.22 9.43 14.03
N ASN A 137 -35.96 10.48 14.36
CA ASN A 137 -36.51 10.68 15.70
C ASN A 137 -37.77 9.84 15.96
N LYS A 138 -38.35 9.24 14.91
CA LYS A 138 -39.51 8.36 15.01
C LYS A 138 -39.05 6.92 14.90
N THR A 139 -38.76 6.30 16.03
CA THR A 139 -38.26 4.92 16.09
C THR A 139 -39.26 3.93 15.50
N GLU A 140 -40.56 4.24 15.52
CA GLU A 140 -41.60 3.42 14.90
C GLU A 140 -41.50 3.31 13.37
N TYR A 141 -40.69 4.16 12.72
CA TYR A 141 -40.45 4.07 11.27
C TYR A 141 -39.43 3.00 10.90
N PHE A 142 -38.62 2.53 11.84
CA PHE A 142 -37.58 1.55 11.62
C PHE A 142 -38.06 0.17 12.05
N GLY A 143 -37.64 -0.87 11.33
CA GLY A 143 -38.12 -2.23 11.56
C GLY A 143 -37.61 -3.21 10.51
N ALA A 144 -38.27 -4.36 10.41
CA ALA A 144 -37.88 -5.46 9.51
C ALA A 144 -38.89 -5.72 8.38
N HIS A 145 -39.79 -4.78 8.08
CA HIS A 145 -40.82 -4.96 7.05
C HIS A 145 -40.23 -4.89 5.64
N ILE A 146 -39.42 -3.87 5.36
CA ILE A 146 -38.76 -3.66 4.06
C ILE A 146 -37.31 -3.20 4.26
N PRO A 147 -36.33 -3.69 3.48
CA PRO A 147 -34.95 -3.20 3.57
C PRO A 147 -34.84 -1.71 3.26
N PHE A 148 -33.95 -1.01 3.98
CA PHE A 148 -33.63 0.40 3.75
C PHE A 148 -32.17 0.57 3.33
N ILE A 149 -31.95 0.68 2.02
CA ILE A 149 -30.60 0.63 1.43
C ILE A 149 -29.91 1.99 1.54
N LYS A 150 -28.69 2.00 2.07
CA LYS A 150 -27.78 3.15 2.15
C LYS A 150 -26.62 2.98 1.16
N PRO A 151 -25.86 4.04 0.85
CA PRO A 151 -24.75 3.94 -0.11
C PRO A 151 -23.67 2.90 0.24
N GLY A 152 -23.45 2.64 1.53
CA GLY A 152 -22.50 1.62 1.99
C GLY A 152 -22.98 0.18 1.73
N ASP A 153 -24.28 0.00 1.52
CA ASP A 153 -24.93 -1.30 1.37
C ASP A 153 -24.92 -1.76 -0.09
N ILE A 154 -24.65 -0.83 -1.03
CA ILE A 154 -24.43 -1.15 -2.44
C ILE A 154 -22.98 -1.59 -2.59
N LEU A 155 -22.81 -2.91 -2.61
CA LEU A 155 -21.53 -3.59 -2.82
C LEU A 155 -21.31 -3.84 -4.32
N GLU A 156 -20.14 -4.38 -4.64
CA GLU A 156 -19.83 -4.82 -5.99
C GLU A 156 -20.78 -5.96 -6.40
N ARG A 157 -21.62 -5.72 -7.41
CA ARG A 157 -22.59 -6.65 -8.01
C ARG A 157 -23.77 -7.09 -7.12
N LYS A 158 -23.86 -6.65 -5.86
CA LYS A 158 -24.99 -7.02 -4.97
C LYS A 158 -25.32 -5.92 -3.96
N VAL A 159 -26.50 -6.02 -3.38
CA VAL A 159 -26.92 -5.19 -2.23
C VAL A 159 -26.82 -6.02 -0.95
N ASP A 160 -26.25 -5.43 0.09
CA ASP A 160 -26.30 -5.96 1.45
C ASP A 160 -27.61 -5.58 2.12
N TYR A 161 -28.42 -6.58 2.44
CA TYR A 161 -29.73 -6.41 3.07
C TYR A 161 -29.71 -6.60 4.60
N SER A 162 -28.53 -6.75 5.21
CA SER A 162 -28.40 -7.04 6.65
C SER A 162 -28.66 -5.85 7.56
N ASN A 163 -28.66 -4.63 7.01
CA ASN A 163 -28.89 -3.41 7.76
C ASN A 163 -30.36 -3.22 8.18
N GLU A 164 -30.56 -2.38 9.19
CA GLU A 164 -31.89 -1.98 9.68
C GLU A 164 -32.77 -1.45 8.54
N GLY A 165 -33.98 -2.01 8.42
CA GLY A 165 -34.98 -1.64 7.44
C GLY A 165 -36.01 -0.65 7.98
N LEU A 166 -37.11 -0.52 7.23
CA LEU A 166 -38.28 0.25 7.66
C LEU A 166 -39.37 -0.68 8.18
N SER A 167 -40.21 -0.13 9.07
CA SER A 167 -41.51 -0.69 9.38
C SER A 167 -42.51 -0.38 8.26
N LEU A 168 -43.72 -0.95 8.33
CA LEU A 168 -44.81 -0.61 7.40
C LEU A 168 -45.11 0.90 7.41
N ILE A 169 -45.20 1.49 8.60
CA ILE A 169 -45.45 2.93 8.78
C ILE A 169 -44.29 3.75 8.19
N GLY A 170 -43.05 3.29 8.36
CA GLY A 170 -41.88 3.94 7.79
C GLY A 170 -41.89 3.92 6.26
N GLU A 171 -42.26 2.80 5.65
CA GLU A 171 -42.40 2.69 4.19
C GLU A 171 -43.50 3.63 3.66
N GLU A 172 -44.69 3.56 4.25
CA GLU A 172 -45.84 4.39 3.87
C GLU A 172 -45.53 5.88 4.02
N SER A 173 -44.87 6.26 5.12
CA SER A 173 -44.46 7.65 5.37
C SER A 173 -43.41 8.14 4.39
N LEU A 174 -42.51 7.27 3.93
CA LEU A 174 -41.49 7.64 2.94
C LEU A 174 -42.11 7.76 1.54
N GLY A 175 -43.04 6.87 1.21
CA GLY A 175 -43.75 6.82 -0.07
C GLY A 175 -42.85 6.55 -1.28
N ARG A 176 -41.65 6.01 -1.05
CA ARG A 176 -40.62 5.76 -2.08
C ARG A 176 -39.98 4.39 -1.86
N SER A 177 -40.25 3.48 -2.78
CA SER A 177 -39.63 2.16 -2.85
C SER A 177 -39.50 1.72 -4.31
N ALA A 178 -38.54 0.85 -4.56
CA ALA A 178 -38.30 0.25 -5.87
C ALA A 178 -38.65 -1.24 -5.81
N PRO A 179 -39.33 -1.80 -6.83
CA PRO A 179 -39.66 -3.22 -6.89
C PRO A 179 -38.42 -4.07 -7.22
N LYS A 180 -38.57 -5.39 -7.07
CA LYS A 180 -37.62 -6.39 -7.58
C LYS A 180 -37.30 -6.12 -9.06
N GLY A 181 -36.02 -6.26 -9.42
CA GLY A 181 -35.53 -6.05 -10.80
C GLY A 181 -35.09 -4.61 -11.09
N SER A 182 -35.23 -3.70 -10.14
CA SER A 182 -34.72 -2.32 -10.27
C SER A 182 -33.21 -2.27 -10.06
N ILE A 183 -32.55 -1.27 -10.64
CA ILE A 183 -31.14 -0.97 -10.40
C ILE A 183 -31.06 0.24 -9.48
N LEU A 184 -30.31 0.12 -8.38
CA LEU A 184 -29.94 1.22 -7.51
C LEU A 184 -28.56 1.73 -7.90
N MET A 185 -28.37 3.05 -7.91
CA MET A 185 -27.09 3.69 -8.16
C MET A 185 -26.85 4.84 -7.19
N VAL A 186 -25.69 4.85 -6.54
CA VAL A 186 -25.23 5.97 -5.71
C VAL A 186 -24.94 7.17 -6.61
N CYS A 187 -25.54 8.32 -6.29
CA CYS A 187 -25.46 9.56 -7.05
C CYS A 187 -24.88 10.74 -6.23
N ILE A 188 -24.49 10.51 -4.98
CA ILE A 188 -23.89 11.50 -4.08
C ILE A 188 -22.67 10.90 -3.38
N GLY A 189 -21.52 11.57 -3.46
CA GLY A 189 -20.28 11.11 -2.85
C GLY A 189 -19.59 10.05 -3.70
N THR A 190 -19.89 8.77 -3.48
CA THR A 190 -19.33 7.65 -4.27
C THR A 190 -20.17 7.39 -5.51
N ILE A 191 -20.28 8.40 -6.38
CA ILE A 191 -21.05 8.32 -7.63
C ILE A 191 -20.58 7.09 -8.42
N GLY A 192 -21.52 6.27 -8.87
CA GLY A 192 -21.20 5.16 -9.75
C GLY A 192 -21.61 3.80 -9.25
N LYS A 193 -21.50 3.57 -7.93
CA LYS A 193 -21.79 2.27 -7.33
C LYS A 193 -23.22 1.86 -7.63
N CYS A 194 -23.41 0.76 -8.34
CA CYS A 194 -24.72 0.24 -8.70
C CYS A 194 -24.87 -1.26 -8.47
N ALA A 195 -26.08 -1.66 -8.12
CA ALA A 195 -26.49 -3.05 -7.96
C ALA A 195 -27.98 -3.18 -8.29
N TYR A 196 -28.39 -4.33 -8.82
CA TYR A 196 -29.81 -4.63 -8.97
C TYR A 196 -30.36 -5.20 -7.65
N ILE A 197 -31.67 -5.04 -7.44
CA ILE A 197 -32.36 -5.57 -6.25
C ILE A 197 -33.19 -6.81 -6.57
N ASP A 198 -33.05 -7.84 -5.75
CA ASP A 198 -33.77 -9.12 -5.89
C ASP A 198 -35.16 -9.12 -5.21
N ARG A 199 -35.48 -8.04 -4.50
CA ARG A 199 -36.72 -7.83 -3.74
C ARG A 199 -37.08 -6.34 -3.70
N LYS A 200 -38.29 -6.03 -3.24
CA LYS A 200 -38.74 -4.65 -3.04
C LYS A 200 -37.94 -3.99 -1.92
N CYS A 201 -37.44 -2.77 -2.12
CA CYS A 201 -36.63 -2.05 -1.13
C CYS A 201 -36.93 -0.54 -1.10
N ALA A 202 -36.80 0.07 0.08
CA ALA A 202 -36.66 1.52 0.22
C ALA A 202 -35.17 1.89 0.23
N PHE A 203 -34.83 3.14 -0.09
CA PHE A 203 -33.43 3.55 -0.21
C PHE A 203 -33.21 5.04 0.11
N ASN A 204 -31.97 5.35 0.49
CA ASN A 204 -31.56 6.67 0.94
C ASN A 204 -31.57 7.73 -0.19
N GLN A 205 -31.67 9.01 0.19
CA GLN A 205 -31.66 10.16 -0.73
C GLN A 205 -30.40 10.29 -1.61
N GLN A 206 -29.30 9.62 -1.24
CA GLN A 206 -28.07 9.58 -2.03
C GLN A 206 -28.14 8.59 -3.20
N ILE A 207 -29.20 7.79 -3.29
CA ILE A 207 -29.37 6.72 -4.27
C ILE A 207 -30.54 7.08 -5.20
N ASN A 208 -30.32 6.89 -6.49
CA ASN A 208 -31.39 6.85 -7.48
C ASN A 208 -31.66 5.39 -7.86
N SER A 209 -32.92 5.07 -8.13
CA SER A 209 -33.32 3.81 -8.75
C SER A 209 -33.77 4.04 -10.18
N ILE A 210 -33.58 3.03 -11.02
CA ILE A 210 -34.27 2.85 -12.29
C ILE A 210 -34.94 1.48 -12.31
N THR A 211 -36.23 1.45 -12.62
CA THR A 211 -36.97 0.22 -12.87
C THR A 211 -37.22 0.12 -14.37
N PRO A 212 -36.52 -0.79 -15.08
CA PRO A 212 -36.70 -0.94 -16.52
C PRO A 212 -38.14 -1.28 -16.89
N TYR A 213 -38.59 -0.80 -18.05
CA TYR A 213 -39.95 -1.09 -18.54
C TYR A 213 -40.09 -2.52 -19.07
N LEU A 214 -39.00 -3.08 -19.60
CA LEU A 214 -38.91 -4.46 -20.09
C LEU A 214 -37.71 -5.17 -19.43
N GLU A 215 -37.53 -6.45 -19.73
CA GLU A 215 -36.46 -7.30 -19.19
C GLU A 215 -35.08 -6.97 -19.81
N ILE A 216 -34.55 -5.78 -19.51
CA ILE A 216 -33.22 -5.31 -19.95
C ILE A 216 -32.26 -5.04 -18.77
N THR A 217 -32.69 -5.37 -17.53
CA THR A 217 -31.95 -5.06 -16.29
C THR A 217 -30.51 -5.58 -16.33
N ASP A 218 -30.31 -6.82 -16.80
CA ASP A 218 -29.01 -7.47 -16.77
C ASP A 218 -27.99 -6.83 -17.70
N PHE A 219 -28.41 -6.32 -18.86
CA PHE A 219 -27.53 -5.55 -19.73
C PHE A 219 -27.38 -4.12 -19.21
N LEU A 220 -28.47 -3.49 -18.79
CA LEU A 220 -28.48 -2.11 -18.32
C LEU A 220 -27.51 -1.88 -17.16
N ILE A 221 -27.45 -2.79 -16.18
CA ILE A 221 -26.50 -2.64 -15.07
C ILE A 221 -25.02 -2.70 -15.54
N LYS A 222 -24.73 -3.44 -16.61
CA LYS A 222 -23.38 -3.52 -17.21
C LYS A 222 -23.08 -2.21 -17.94
N ALA A 223 -24.07 -1.66 -18.64
CA ALA A 223 -23.97 -0.34 -19.26
C ALA A 223 -23.73 0.79 -18.24
N LEU A 224 -24.43 0.74 -17.10
CA LEU A 224 -24.21 1.68 -16.00
C LEU A 224 -22.82 1.51 -15.38
N SER A 225 -22.28 0.29 -15.34
CA SER A 225 -20.97 -0.01 -14.76
C SER A 225 -19.80 0.32 -15.69
N ALA A 226 -20.03 0.50 -16.99
CA ALA A 226 -19.00 0.79 -17.98
C ALA A 226 -18.36 2.17 -17.76
N SER A 227 -17.05 2.27 -18.05
CA SER A 227 -16.25 3.46 -17.77
C SER A 227 -16.78 4.72 -18.46
N TYR A 228 -17.33 4.64 -19.66
CA TYR A 228 -18.00 5.74 -20.37
C TYR A 228 -19.13 6.35 -19.53
N PHE A 229 -20.07 5.50 -19.07
CA PHE A 229 -21.23 5.96 -18.31
C PHE A 229 -20.80 6.55 -16.96
N GLN A 230 -19.83 5.90 -16.32
CA GLN A 230 -19.23 6.36 -15.06
C GLN A 230 -18.56 7.72 -15.24
N ASN A 231 -17.70 7.89 -16.24
CA ASN A 231 -17.02 9.14 -16.54
C ASN A 231 -18.02 10.27 -16.85
N LEU A 232 -19.06 9.98 -17.64
CA LEU A 232 -20.11 10.96 -17.95
C LEU A 232 -20.91 11.35 -16.69
N SER A 233 -21.25 10.37 -15.84
CA SER A 233 -21.89 10.61 -14.53
C SER A 233 -21.07 11.55 -13.65
N TRP A 234 -19.75 11.34 -13.59
CA TRP A 234 -18.83 12.20 -12.85
C TRP A 234 -18.70 13.60 -13.48
N SER A 235 -18.60 13.70 -14.80
CA SER A 235 -18.48 14.99 -15.50
C SER A 235 -19.73 15.88 -15.36
N LEU A 236 -20.91 15.26 -15.26
CA LEU A 236 -22.19 15.96 -15.08
C LEU A 236 -22.46 16.33 -13.62
N SER A 237 -21.72 15.74 -12.69
CA SER A 237 -21.83 16.06 -11.27
C SER A 237 -21.40 17.51 -10.99
N ALA A 238 -21.94 18.12 -9.95
CA ALA A 238 -21.55 19.44 -9.49
C ALA A 238 -21.02 19.33 -8.04
N SER A 239 -19.94 20.05 -7.69
CA SER A 239 -19.61 20.58 -6.34
C SER A 239 -18.11 20.91 -6.17
N THR A 240 -17.83 21.78 -5.19
CA THR A 240 -16.52 22.09 -4.60
C THR A 240 -16.11 21.19 -3.43
N THR A 241 -17.03 20.39 -2.85
CA THR A 241 -16.76 19.60 -1.60
C THR A 241 -17.24 18.15 -1.66
N ILE A 242 -18.46 17.87 -2.17
CA ILE A 242 -19.01 16.51 -2.34
C ILE A 242 -19.73 16.45 -3.67
N ALA A 243 -19.26 15.61 -4.59
CA ALA A 243 -19.85 15.46 -5.92
C ALA A 243 -21.29 14.93 -5.86
N ILE A 244 -22.18 15.57 -6.61
CA ILE A 244 -23.60 15.22 -6.71
C ILE A 244 -24.04 15.24 -8.17
N ILE A 245 -24.64 14.14 -8.63
CA ILE A 245 -25.43 14.13 -9.86
C ILE A 245 -26.92 14.07 -9.49
N ASN A 246 -27.68 15.09 -9.91
CA ASN A 246 -29.12 15.10 -9.66
C ASN A 246 -29.85 14.14 -10.60
N LYS A 247 -31.06 13.70 -10.20
CA LYS A 247 -31.88 12.75 -10.95
C LYS A 247 -32.10 13.13 -12.42
N GLY A 248 -32.39 14.40 -12.71
CA GLY A 248 -32.66 14.84 -14.08
C GLY A 248 -31.42 14.77 -14.99
N LYS A 249 -30.24 15.14 -14.46
CA LYS A 249 -28.97 14.96 -15.18
C LYS A 249 -28.66 13.48 -15.37
N TRP A 250 -28.89 12.66 -14.35
CA TRP A 250 -28.68 11.21 -14.42
C TRP A 250 -29.58 10.54 -15.47
N GLU A 251 -30.87 10.87 -15.49
CA GLU A 251 -31.85 10.43 -16.50
C GLU A 251 -31.46 10.83 -17.93
N SER A 252 -30.78 11.96 -18.08
CA SER A 252 -30.35 12.49 -19.38
C SER A 252 -29.09 11.83 -19.92
N ILE A 253 -28.42 10.95 -19.17
CA ILE A 253 -27.22 10.27 -19.68
C ILE A 253 -27.61 9.35 -20.85
N PRO A 254 -26.97 9.47 -22.03
CA PRO A 254 -27.16 8.51 -23.12
C PRO A 254 -26.66 7.12 -22.73
N VAL A 255 -27.45 6.10 -23.04
CA VAL A 255 -27.14 4.69 -22.83
C VAL A 255 -27.36 3.97 -24.15
N VAL A 256 -26.47 3.03 -24.45
CA VAL A 256 -26.59 2.17 -25.62
C VAL A 256 -27.67 1.11 -25.39
N LEU A 257 -28.37 0.72 -26.44
CA LEU A 257 -29.30 -0.39 -26.42
C LEU A 257 -29.04 -1.31 -27.65
N PRO A 258 -28.55 -2.54 -27.43
CA PRO A 258 -28.47 -3.56 -28.47
C PRO A 258 -29.83 -4.20 -28.73
N PRO A 259 -29.97 -4.97 -29.83
CA PRO A 259 -30.99 -6.01 -29.98
C PRO A 259 -31.12 -6.88 -28.72
N LEU A 260 -32.35 -7.27 -28.36
CA LEU A 260 -32.60 -8.02 -27.11
C LEU A 260 -31.84 -9.36 -27.06
N GLN A 261 -31.77 -10.08 -28.19
CA GLN A 261 -31.04 -11.35 -28.25
C GLN A 261 -29.53 -11.14 -28.09
N GLU A 262 -28.99 -10.07 -28.67
CA GLU A 262 -27.59 -9.69 -28.48
C GLU A 262 -27.30 -9.30 -27.04
N GLN A 263 -28.20 -8.60 -26.34
CA GLN A 263 -28.07 -8.30 -24.92
C GLN A 263 -27.85 -9.57 -24.08
N HIS A 264 -28.62 -10.64 -24.32
CA HIS A 264 -28.43 -11.91 -23.60
C HIS A 264 -27.05 -12.53 -23.89
N ARG A 265 -26.60 -12.51 -25.15
CA ARG A 265 -25.27 -13.01 -25.52
C ARG A 265 -24.14 -12.20 -24.88
N ILE A 266 -24.28 -10.88 -24.85
CA ILE A 266 -23.32 -9.97 -24.18
C ILE A 266 -23.27 -10.26 -22.68
N VAL A 267 -24.42 -10.32 -22.02
CA VAL A 267 -24.49 -10.57 -20.56
C VAL A 267 -23.82 -11.90 -20.22
N ALA A 268 -24.15 -12.97 -20.94
CA ALA A 268 -23.55 -14.28 -20.73
C ALA A 268 -22.02 -14.23 -20.87
N LYS A 269 -21.51 -13.53 -21.90
CA LYS A 269 -20.05 -13.43 -22.13
C LYS A 269 -19.35 -12.54 -21.09
N VAL A 270 -19.97 -11.43 -20.68
CA VAL A 270 -19.43 -10.59 -19.60
C VAL A 270 -19.35 -11.37 -18.30
N ASP A 271 -20.39 -12.13 -17.94
CA ASP A 271 -20.39 -12.92 -16.71
C ASP A 271 -19.35 -14.04 -16.73
N GLU A 272 -19.17 -14.72 -17.87
CA GLU A 272 -18.09 -15.70 -18.08
C GLU A 272 -16.70 -15.06 -17.85
N LEU A 273 -16.41 -13.93 -18.52
CA LEU A 273 -15.11 -13.27 -18.43
C LEU A 273 -14.85 -12.65 -17.06
N MET A 274 -15.88 -12.14 -16.38
CA MET A 274 -15.76 -11.61 -15.03
C MET A 274 -15.45 -12.70 -14.01
N ALA A 275 -16.03 -13.89 -14.17
CA ALA A 275 -15.70 -15.04 -13.33
C ALA A 275 -14.24 -15.48 -13.53
N LEU A 276 -13.73 -15.47 -14.76
CA LEU A 276 -12.31 -15.71 -15.03
C LEU A 276 -11.41 -14.64 -14.41
N CYS A 277 -11.84 -13.37 -14.42
CA CYS A 277 -11.11 -12.30 -13.72
C CYS A 277 -11.09 -12.53 -12.19
N ASP A 278 -12.19 -13.01 -11.60
CA ASP A 278 -12.25 -13.36 -10.17
C ASP A 278 -11.25 -14.48 -9.83
N GLU A 279 -11.16 -15.50 -10.71
CA GLU A 279 -10.21 -16.59 -10.56
C GLU A 279 -8.75 -16.12 -10.69
N LEU A 280 -8.44 -15.30 -11.70
CA LEU A 280 -7.11 -14.71 -11.89
C LEU A 280 -6.68 -13.86 -10.70
N GLU A 281 -7.60 -13.08 -10.13
CA GLU A 281 -7.36 -12.28 -8.94
C GLU A 281 -7.01 -13.16 -7.74
N ALA A 282 -7.81 -14.20 -7.47
CA ALA A 282 -7.54 -15.14 -6.38
C ALA A 282 -6.22 -15.90 -6.56
N GLN A 283 -5.90 -16.35 -7.77
CA GLN A 283 -4.64 -17.03 -8.09
C GLN A 283 -3.43 -16.11 -7.92
N THR A 284 -3.52 -14.86 -8.38
CA THR A 284 -2.44 -13.87 -8.25
C THR A 284 -2.15 -13.56 -6.79
N GLU A 285 -3.17 -13.36 -5.97
CA GLU A 285 -3.00 -13.12 -4.53
C GLU A 285 -2.37 -14.32 -3.83
N SER A 286 -2.87 -15.54 -4.09
CA SER A 286 -2.28 -16.74 -3.51
C SER A 286 -0.83 -16.94 -3.93
N SER A 287 -0.47 -16.59 -5.17
CA SER A 287 0.90 -16.68 -5.66
C SER A 287 1.81 -15.68 -4.93
N LEU A 288 1.35 -14.45 -4.71
CA LEU A 288 2.10 -13.44 -3.96
C LEU A 288 2.32 -13.84 -2.50
N ASP A 289 1.28 -14.36 -1.84
CA ASP A 289 1.39 -14.83 -0.45
C ASP A 289 2.34 -16.03 -0.32
N ALA A 290 2.27 -16.98 -1.26
CA ALA A 290 3.17 -18.14 -1.30
C ALA A 290 4.62 -17.72 -1.57
N HIS A 291 4.84 -16.79 -2.52
CA HIS A 291 6.16 -16.23 -2.82
C HIS A 291 6.75 -15.52 -1.59
N GLN A 292 5.96 -14.68 -0.92
CA GLN A 292 6.37 -13.99 0.30
C GLN A 292 6.81 -14.99 1.38
N THR A 293 6.00 -16.01 1.61
CA THR A 293 6.30 -17.07 2.59
C THR A 293 7.59 -17.80 2.24
N LEU A 294 7.78 -18.15 0.96
CA LEU A 294 8.97 -18.84 0.49
C LEU A 294 10.24 -18.00 0.73
N VAL A 295 10.21 -16.71 0.37
CA VAL A 295 11.34 -15.79 0.59
C VAL A 295 11.69 -15.71 2.06
N THR A 296 10.70 -15.48 2.93
CA THR A 296 10.92 -15.38 4.38
C THR A 296 11.55 -16.66 4.93
N VAL A 297 10.97 -17.83 4.60
CA VAL A 297 11.49 -19.12 5.11
C VAL A 297 12.91 -19.40 4.65
N LEU A 298 13.23 -19.14 3.37
CA LEU A 298 14.58 -19.40 2.85
C LEU A 298 15.62 -18.46 3.46
N LEU A 299 15.28 -17.18 3.62
CA LEU A 299 16.15 -16.20 4.28
C LEU A 299 16.35 -16.51 5.77
N ASP A 300 15.29 -16.89 6.48
CA ASP A 300 15.38 -17.28 7.89
C ASP A 300 16.22 -18.55 8.05
N THR A 301 16.09 -19.52 7.14
CA THR A 301 16.91 -20.74 7.13
C THR A 301 18.39 -20.41 6.89
N LEU A 302 18.68 -19.46 6.00
CA LEU A 302 20.04 -18.97 5.77
C LEU A 302 20.65 -18.33 7.03
N VAL A 303 19.93 -17.42 7.68
CA VAL A 303 20.43 -16.74 8.90
C VAL A 303 20.65 -17.73 10.05
N ASN A 304 19.73 -18.69 10.20
CA ASN A 304 19.75 -19.71 11.26
C ASN A 304 20.64 -20.94 10.95
N SER A 305 21.44 -20.91 9.88
CA SER A 305 22.35 -22.01 9.56
C SER A 305 23.36 -22.25 10.70
N GLN A 306 23.51 -23.50 11.13
CA GLN A 306 24.27 -23.87 12.33
C GLN A 306 25.79 -23.90 12.10
N ASN A 307 26.22 -24.16 10.87
CA ASN A 307 27.64 -24.23 10.50
C ASN A 307 27.88 -23.70 9.08
N ALA A 308 29.17 -23.64 8.69
CA ALA A 308 29.58 -23.09 7.39
C ALA A 308 29.11 -23.91 6.19
N ASP A 309 29.02 -25.25 6.34
CA ASP A 309 28.56 -26.13 5.27
C ASP A 309 27.07 -25.93 5.00
N GLU A 310 26.25 -25.89 6.05
CA GLU A 310 24.82 -25.60 5.97
C GLU A 310 24.55 -24.20 5.40
N LEU A 311 25.32 -23.20 5.83
CA LEU A 311 25.24 -21.83 5.30
C LEU A 311 25.53 -21.82 3.80
N THR A 312 26.58 -22.52 3.37
CA THR A 312 26.97 -22.61 1.95
C THR A 312 25.91 -23.32 1.12
N GLU A 313 25.33 -24.41 1.63
CA GLU A 313 24.26 -25.13 0.96
C GLU A 313 23.00 -24.26 0.81
N ASN A 314 22.56 -23.60 1.90
CA ASN A 314 21.40 -22.72 1.89
C ASN A 314 21.61 -21.51 0.97
N TRP A 315 22.81 -20.93 0.96
CA TRP A 315 23.18 -19.87 0.03
C TRP A 315 23.14 -20.35 -1.43
N THR A 316 23.66 -21.55 -1.71
CA THR A 316 23.63 -22.13 -3.06
C THR A 316 22.20 -22.30 -3.57
N ARG A 317 21.29 -22.78 -2.71
CA ARG A 317 19.85 -22.92 -3.02
C ARG A 317 19.21 -21.56 -3.32
N LEU A 318 19.47 -20.55 -2.48
CA LEU A 318 18.97 -19.18 -2.70
C LEU A 318 19.50 -18.57 -4.00
N SER A 319 20.81 -18.69 -4.23
CA SER A 319 21.48 -18.13 -5.42
C SER A 319 20.97 -18.77 -6.71
N ALA A 320 20.65 -20.07 -6.70
CA ALA A 320 20.11 -20.75 -7.87
C ALA A 320 18.72 -20.24 -8.28
N HIS A 321 18.00 -19.59 -7.37
CA HIS A 321 16.63 -19.09 -7.57
C HIS A 321 16.51 -17.57 -7.38
N PHE A 322 17.64 -16.84 -7.40
CA PHE A 322 17.68 -15.41 -7.09
C PHE A 322 16.68 -14.59 -7.92
N ASP A 323 16.65 -14.83 -9.23
CA ASP A 323 15.78 -14.13 -10.19
C ASP A 323 14.28 -14.36 -9.97
N THR A 324 13.92 -15.40 -9.20
CA THR A 324 12.54 -15.73 -8.87
C THR A 324 12.15 -15.28 -7.47
N LEU A 325 13.11 -15.18 -6.55
CA LEU A 325 12.90 -14.85 -5.15
C LEU A 325 12.91 -13.34 -4.89
N PHE A 326 13.74 -12.59 -5.61
CA PHE A 326 13.99 -11.18 -5.33
C PHE A 326 13.35 -10.24 -6.36
N VAL A 327 12.08 -10.50 -6.69
CA VAL A 327 11.30 -9.77 -7.70
C VAL A 327 10.36 -8.72 -7.11
N THR A 328 10.31 -8.61 -5.78
CA THR A 328 9.45 -7.63 -5.08
C THR A 328 10.27 -6.70 -4.19
N GLU A 329 9.81 -5.46 -3.99
CA GLU A 329 10.44 -4.53 -3.05
C GLU A 329 10.55 -5.09 -1.62
N ASP A 330 9.56 -5.89 -1.20
CA ASP A 330 9.55 -6.50 0.14
C ASP A 330 10.61 -7.61 0.25
N SER A 331 10.74 -8.47 -0.76
CA SER A 331 11.80 -9.47 -0.81
C SER A 331 13.20 -8.86 -0.78
N ILE A 332 13.41 -7.72 -1.43
CA ILE A 332 14.68 -6.98 -1.38
C ILE A 332 14.92 -6.38 0.01
N ASP A 333 13.88 -5.84 0.66
CA ASP A 333 13.99 -5.31 2.02
C ASP A 333 14.32 -6.42 3.04
N GLN A 334 13.75 -7.61 2.88
CA GLN A 334 14.12 -8.79 3.67
C GLN A 334 15.55 -9.24 3.39
N LEU A 335 15.97 -9.31 2.11
CA LEU A 335 17.35 -9.64 1.75
C LEU A 335 18.35 -8.70 2.43
N LYS A 336 18.07 -7.38 2.43
CA LYS A 336 18.89 -6.41 3.14
C LYS A 336 18.98 -6.73 4.63
N GLN A 337 17.85 -7.05 5.28
CA GLN A 337 17.85 -7.42 6.70
C GLN A 337 18.69 -8.67 6.97
N SER A 338 18.60 -9.70 6.12
CA SER A 338 19.40 -10.92 6.24
C SER A 338 20.88 -10.65 6.04
N ILE A 339 21.28 -9.81 5.07
CA ILE A 339 22.68 -9.40 4.87
C ILE A 339 23.24 -8.73 6.13
N LEU A 340 22.48 -7.80 6.74
CA LEU A 340 22.92 -7.12 7.95
C LEU A 340 23.06 -8.10 9.13
N GLN A 341 22.14 -9.08 9.27
CA GLN A 341 22.23 -10.12 10.29
C GLN A 341 23.46 -11.01 10.08
N LEU A 342 23.69 -11.51 8.86
CA LEU A 342 24.87 -12.31 8.53
C LEU A 342 26.17 -11.54 8.80
N ALA A 343 26.17 -10.22 8.59
CA ALA A 343 27.31 -9.35 8.87
C ALA A 343 27.70 -9.36 10.36
N VAL A 344 26.74 -9.13 11.26
CA VAL A 344 27.00 -9.08 12.71
C VAL A 344 27.17 -10.46 13.35
N MET A 345 26.78 -11.52 12.63
CA MET A 345 27.02 -12.91 13.01
C MET A 345 28.39 -13.45 12.53
N GLY A 346 29.12 -12.67 11.72
CA GLY A 346 30.40 -13.09 11.15
C GLY A 346 30.25 -14.17 10.06
N LYS A 347 29.10 -14.19 9.39
CA LYS A 347 28.77 -15.13 8.30
C LYS A 347 28.83 -14.48 6.92
N LEU A 348 29.13 -13.18 6.82
CA LEU A 348 29.10 -12.43 5.56
C LEU A 348 30.44 -12.41 4.80
N VAL A 349 31.55 -12.38 5.53
CA VAL A 349 32.91 -12.33 4.95
C VAL A 349 33.73 -13.49 5.50
N SER A 350 34.73 -13.95 4.74
CA SER A 350 35.65 -14.99 5.20
C SER A 350 36.56 -14.48 6.32
N GLN A 351 36.77 -15.30 7.35
CA GLN A 351 37.73 -15.03 8.42
C GLN A 351 39.17 -15.18 7.89
N ASP A 352 40.08 -14.29 8.30
CA ASP A 352 41.52 -14.42 8.04
C ASP A 352 42.22 -14.90 9.33
N PRO A 353 42.83 -16.10 9.35
CA PRO A 353 43.55 -16.59 10.52
C PRO A 353 44.74 -15.72 10.97
N ASN A 354 45.24 -14.84 10.10
CA ASN A 354 46.33 -13.91 10.42
C ASN A 354 45.84 -12.60 11.03
N ASP A 355 44.52 -12.37 11.06
CA ASP A 355 43.98 -11.20 11.73
C ASP A 355 44.26 -11.28 13.22
N GLU A 356 44.60 -10.13 13.77
CA GLU A 356 44.76 -10.02 15.20
C GLU A 356 43.40 -10.19 15.91
N PRO A 357 43.27 -11.12 16.86
CA PRO A 357 41.98 -11.44 17.47
C PRO A 357 41.42 -10.26 18.27
N ALA A 358 40.09 -10.20 18.36
CA ALA A 358 39.38 -9.15 19.08
C ALA A 358 39.79 -9.04 20.56
N SER A 359 40.24 -10.13 21.17
CA SER A 359 40.79 -10.13 22.53
C SER A 359 41.98 -9.18 22.70
N VAL A 360 42.89 -9.11 21.73
CA VAL A 360 44.04 -8.18 21.75
C VAL A 360 43.58 -6.73 21.53
N LEU A 361 42.58 -6.52 20.65
CA LEU A 361 41.96 -5.21 20.49
C LEU A 361 41.33 -4.71 21.80
N LEU A 362 40.65 -5.59 22.54
CA LEU A 362 40.06 -5.27 23.86
C LEU A 362 41.13 -4.89 24.90
N GLU A 363 42.29 -5.54 24.90
CA GLU A 363 43.42 -5.15 25.74
C GLU A 363 43.91 -3.74 25.43
N ARG A 364 44.03 -3.38 24.14
CA ARG A 364 44.42 -2.02 23.73
C ARG A 364 43.38 -0.98 24.14
N ILE A 365 42.10 -1.29 24.00
CA ILE A 365 41.01 -0.42 24.46
C ILE A 365 41.08 -0.22 25.98
N ALA A 366 41.34 -1.28 26.75
CA ALA A 366 41.48 -1.19 28.20
C ALA A 366 42.68 -0.33 28.60
N ALA A 367 43.81 -0.47 27.92
CA ALA A 367 45.02 0.34 28.13
C ALA A 367 44.77 1.82 27.79
N GLU A 368 44.12 2.12 26.66
CA GLU A 368 43.75 3.48 26.26
C GLU A 368 42.80 4.12 27.29
N LYS A 369 41.77 3.39 27.75
CA LYS A 369 40.88 3.87 28.81
C LYS A 369 41.62 4.17 30.10
N ALA A 370 42.52 3.28 30.54
CA ALA A 370 43.31 3.48 31.74
C ALA A 370 44.17 4.75 31.63
N GLN A 371 44.77 4.99 30.47
CA GLN A 371 45.55 6.19 30.20
C GLN A 371 44.68 7.46 30.21
N LEU A 372 43.50 7.44 29.58
CA LEU A 372 42.56 8.58 29.59
C LEU A 372 42.03 8.90 31.00
N ILE A 373 41.87 7.90 31.86
CA ILE A 373 41.52 8.09 33.28
C ILE A 373 42.69 8.73 34.04
N LYS A 374 43.93 8.25 33.80
CA LYS A 374 45.15 8.82 34.40
C LYS A 374 45.35 10.28 34.01
N ASP A 375 45.05 10.61 32.75
CA ASP A 375 45.10 11.96 32.19
C ASP A 375 43.91 12.84 32.62
N LYS A 376 42.99 12.32 33.44
CA LYS A 376 41.75 12.99 33.89
C LYS A 376 40.82 13.46 32.77
N LYS A 377 40.98 12.92 31.55
CA LYS A 377 40.11 13.21 30.40
C LYS A 377 38.75 12.51 30.51
N ILE A 378 38.69 11.38 31.21
CA ILE A 378 37.45 10.67 31.54
C ILE A 378 37.40 10.27 33.01
N LYS A 379 36.19 10.18 33.55
CA LYS A 379 35.96 9.72 34.93
C LYS A 379 36.08 8.19 35.00
N LYS A 380 36.63 7.68 36.11
CA LYS A 380 36.67 6.24 36.39
C LYS A 380 35.23 5.72 36.50
N GLN A 381 34.88 4.76 35.66
CA GLN A 381 33.58 4.11 35.66
C GLN A 381 33.62 2.84 36.53
N LYS A 382 32.46 2.39 37.00
CA LYS A 382 32.34 1.09 37.63
C LYS A 382 32.56 -0.01 36.57
N PRO A 383 33.28 -1.09 36.88
CA PRO A 383 33.38 -2.23 35.98
C PRO A 383 31.99 -2.74 35.58
N LEU A 384 31.82 -3.08 34.31
CA LEU A 384 30.61 -3.72 33.80
C LEU A 384 30.60 -5.21 34.20
N PRO A 385 29.42 -5.82 34.39
CA PRO A 385 29.33 -7.24 34.70
C PRO A 385 29.92 -8.09 33.57
N PRO A 386 30.48 -9.28 33.88
CA PRO A 386 30.85 -10.26 32.87
C PRO A 386 29.63 -10.63 32.02
N ILE A 387 29.88 -11.18 30.83
CA ILE A 387 28.84 -11.69 29.95
C ILE A 387 28.67 -13.17 30.26
N ASN A 388 27.46 -13.56 30.64
CA ASN A 388 27.15 -14.96 30.92
C ASN A 388 26.76 -15.71 29.64
N ASP A 389 26.80 -17.04 29.68
CA ASP A 389 26.49 -17.87 28.51
C ASP A 389 25.01 -17.75 28.05
N ASP A 390 24.09 -17.47 28.96
CA ASP A 390 22.66 -17.23 28.65
C ASP A 390 22.40 -15.89 27.94
N GLU A 391 23.35 -14.96 27.98
CA GLU A 391 23.27 -13.68 27.27
C GLU A 391 23.85 -13.77 25.84
N LYS A 392 24.48 -14.89 25.46
CA LYS A 392 25.09 -15.09 24.14
C LYS A 392 24.04 -15.65 23.17
N PRO A 393 23.59 -14.87 22.16
CA PRO A 393 22.50 -15.30 21.29
C PRO A 393 22.90 -16.43 20.31
N PHE A 394 24.18 -16.52 19.96
CA PHE A 394 24.73 -17.51 19.03
C PHE A 394 26.24 -17.68 19.24
N GLU A 395 26.80 -18.73 18.64
CA GLU A 395 28.25 -19.00 18.63
C GLU A 395 28.98 -18.07 17.67
N LEU A 396 30.07 -17.44 18.15
CA LEU A 396 30.88 -16.53 17.33
C LEU A 396 31.96 -17.29 16.54
N PRO A 397 32.38 -16.75 15.38
CA PRO A 397 33.57 -17.24 14.68
C PRO A 397 34.84 -17.14 15.54
N THR A 398 35.85 -17.90 15.17
CA THR A 398 37.16 -17.84 15.83
C THR A 398 37.76 -16.43 15.70
N GLY A 399 38.29 -15.89 16.80
CA GLY A 399 38.90 -14.57 16.86
C GLY A 399 37.93 -13.43 17.21
N TRP A 400 36.62 -13.70 17.25
CA TRP A 400 35.60 -12.74 17.68
C TRP A 400 35.33 -12.85 19.19
N GLU A 401 34.85 -11.77 19.78
CA GLU A 401 34.51 -11.72 21.21
C GLU A 401 33.12 -11.09 21.42
N TRP A 402 32.36 -11.62 22.38
CA TRP A 402 31.18 -10.92 22.89
C TRP A 402 31.64 -9.82 23.84
N VAL A 403 31.16 -8.58 23.64
CA VAL A 403 31.58 -7.44 24.46
C VAL A 403 30.41 -6.56 24.86
N ARG A 404 30.51 -5.97 26.06
CA ARG A 404 29.61 -4.90 26.49
C ARG A 404 29.97 -3.62 25.73
N PHE A 405 29.00 -2.95 25.14
CA PHE A 405 29.17 -1.72 24.36
C PHE A 405 29.98 -0.66 25.12
N GLY A 406 29.71 -0.49 26.41
CA GLY A 406 30.44 0.46 27.27
C GLY A 406 31.92 0.12 27.46
N ASN A 407 32.40 -1.07 27.09
CA ASN A 407 33.82 -1.43 27.10
C ASN A 407 34.56 -0.95 25.86
N VAL A 408 33.91 -0.79 24.71
CA VAL A 408 34.56 -0.36 23.46
C VAL A 408 34.44 1.13 23.14
N VAL A 409 33.57 1.84 23.86
CA VAL A 409 33.37 3.29 23.66
C VAL A 409 33.51 4.11 24.95
N ILE A 410 33.61 5.43 24.80
CA ILE A 410 33.32 6.42 25.83
C ILE A 410 31.91 6.97 25.58
N CYS A 411 30.95 6.53 26.38
CA CYS A 411 29.58 7.02 26.36
C CYS A 411 29.42 8.32 27.16
N ARG A 412 28.70 9.29 26.60
CA ARG A 412 28.25 10.50 27.31
C ARG A 412 26.79 10.82 26.98
N LEU A 413 25.96 11.04 28.00
CA LEU A 413 24.62 11.60 27.83
C LEU A 413 24.72 13.11 27.63
N GLY A 414 23.92 13.66 26.72
CA GLY A 414 23.96 15.08 26.40
C GLY A 414 23.49 16.01 27.51
N LYS A 415 23.64 17.31 27.27
CA LYS A 415 23.36 18.34 28.28
C LYS A 415 21.87 18.44 28.57
N MET A 416 21.50 18.50 29.85
CA MET A 416 20.13 18.79 30.26
C MET A 416 19.84 20.28 30.06
N LEU A 417 18.78 20.58 29.32
CA LEU A 417 18.31 21.94 29.10
C LEU A 417 17.50 22.43 30.30
N ASP A 418 18.00 23.44 30.98
CA ASP A 418 17.37 24.14 32.09
C ASP A 418 17.63 25.64 31.92
N LYS A 419 16.57 26.39 31.62
CA LYS A 419 16.65 27.83 31.31
C LYS A 419 17.18 28.67 32.48
N ALA A 420 16.95 28.23 33.72
CA ALA A 420 17.40 28.94 34.91
C ALA A 420 18.86 28.65 35.24
N LYS A 421 19.34 27.44 34.92
CA LYS A 421 20.68 26.97 35.33
C LYS A 421 21.73 26.99 34.23
N ASN A 422 21.35 26.96 32.96
CA ASN A 422 22.32 26.95 31.87
C ASN A 422 22.80 28.36 31.55
N THR A 423 24.11 28.57 31.66
CA THR A 423 24.86 29.81 31.45
C THR A 423 25.89 29.63 30.33
N GLY A 424 26.56 30.72 29.93
CA GLY A 424 27.55 30.71 28.85
C GLY A 424 27.00 31.07 27.47
N SER A 425 27.76 30.72 26.43
CA SER A 425 27.52 31.10 25.04
C SER A 425 26.46 30.24 24.37
N LEU A 426 25.70 30.82 23.45
CA LEU A 426 24.70 30.10 22.66
C LEU A 426 25.38 29.34 21.52
N LEU A 427 25.34 28.01 21.57
CA LEU A 427 26.01 27.12 20.61
C LEU A 427 25.02 26.10 20.01
N PRO A 428 25.22 25.69 18.75
CA PRO A 428 24.32 24.78 18.05
C PRO A 428 24.32 23.38 18.66
N TYR A 429 23.15 22.74 18.72
CA TYR A 429 23.06 21.39 19.27
C TYR A 429 22.03 20.51 18.55
N LEU A 430 22.34 19.21 18.52
CA LEU A 430 21.45 18.17 18.03
C LEU A 430 20.43 17.76 19.07
N ARG A 431 19.19 17.58 18.60
CA ARG A 431 18.07 16.98 19.31
C ARG A 431 17.78 15.60 18.77
N ASN A 432 16.90 14.89 19.47
CA ASN A 432 16.36 13.60 19.02
C ASN A 432 15.80 13.66 17.60
N THR A 433 15.10 14.74 17.25
CA THR A 433 14.52 14.94 15.90
C THR A 433 15.58 15.09 14.81
N ASN A 434 16.79 15.55 15.17
CA ASN A 434 17.88 15.74 14.22
C ASN A 434 18.62 14.44 13.89
N VAL A 435 18.45 13.38 14.68
CA VAL A 435 19.14 12.09 14.46
C VAL A 435 18.14 11.08 13.89
N GLN A 436 18.39 10.62 12.67
CA GLN A 436 17.67 9.51 12.03
C GLN A 436 18.61 8.32 11.86
N TRP A 437 18.08 7.17 11.45
CA TRP A 437 18.94 6.06 11.03
C TRP A 437 19.81 6.52 9.86
N ASP A 438 21.14 6.40 10.03
CA ASP A 438 22.17 6.68 9.02
C ASP A 438 22.32 8.12 8.56
N ARG A 439 21.55 9.08 9.09
CA ARG A 439 21.66 10.49 8.68
C ARG A 439 21.26 11.48 9.78
N PHE A 440 21.73 12.72 9.63
CA PHE A 440 21.26 13.86 10.39
C PHE A 440 20.32 14.75 9.56
N ILE A 441 19.33 15.36 10.23
CA ILE A 441 18.49 16.43 9.68
C ILE A 441 18.95 17.73 10.33
N LEU A 442 19.55 18.62 9.53
CA LEU A 442 20.18 19.86 10.00
C LEU A 442 19.38 21.13 9.67
N ASP A 443 18.19 21.00 9.08
CA ASP A 443 17.36 22.14 8.67
C ASP A 443 16.82 22.97 9.86
N ASP A 444 16.66 22.33 11.03
CA ASP A 444 16.18 22.95 12.27
C ASP A 444 17.16 22.69 13.43
N ILE A 445 18.27 23.45 13.44
CA ILE A 445 19.22 23.47 14.55
C ILE A 445 18.88 24.59 15.52
N LYS A 446 18.87 24.26 16.81
CA LYS A 446 18.65 25.23 17.90
C LYS A 446 19.97 25.49 18.62
N LEU A 447 19.96 26.54 19.43
CA LEU A 447 21.08 26.94 20.27
C LEU A 447 20.82 26.57 21.73
N MET A 448 21.85 26.15 22.45
CA MET A 448 21.84 25.96 23.90
C MET A 448 23.00 26.71 24.55
N LYS A 449 22.81 27.13 25.80
CA LYS A 449 23.85 27.79 26.57
C LYS A 449 24.85 26.77 27.11
N LEU A 450 26.13 26.98 26.82
CA LEU A 450 27.25 26.18 27.29
C LEU A 450 28.37 27.08 27.83
N GLU A 451 28.91 26.71 28.97
CA GLU A 451 30.12 27.34 29.52
C GLU A 451 31.38 26.78 28.84
N GLU A 452 32.48 27.55 28.86
CA GLU A 452 33.77 27.12 28.28
C GLU A 452 34.26 25.78 28.87
N SER A 453 34.00 25.56 30.16
CA SER A 453 34.34 24.32 30.88
C SER A 453 33.57 23.09 30.39
N GLU A 454 32.42 23.29 29.73
CA GLU A 454 31.54 22.23 29.25
C GLU A 454 31.77 21.86 27.77
N LEU A 455 32.47 22.72 27.02
CA LEU A 455 32.62 22.56 25.57
C LEU A 455 33.32 21.25 25.23
N GLN A 456 34.44 20.95 25.90
CA GLN A 456 35.18 19.71 25.65
C GLN A 456 34.33 18.46 25.92
N GLU A 457 33.44 18.52 26.91
CA GLU A 457 32.64 17.38 27.34
C GLU A 457 31.52 17.07 26.34
N PHE A 458 30.82 18.10 25.85
CA PHE A 458 29.64 17.96 24.98
C PHE A 458 29.92 18.16 23.49
N ARG A 459 31.14 18.50 23.09
CA ARG A 459 31.49 18.62 21.67
C ARG A 459 31.39 17.26 20.97
N ILE A 460 30.75 17.28 19.81
CA ILE A 460 30.72 16.17 18.86
C ILE A 460 31.94 16.30 17.94
N LEU A 461 32.60 15.17 17.68
CA LEU A 461 33.74 15.06 16.77
C LEU A 461 33.41 14.07 15.65
N PRO A 462 34.06 14.18 14.48
CA PRO A 462 33.98 13.18 13.44
C PRO A 462 34.28 11.77 13.96
N GLY A 463 33.46 10.80 13.57
CA GLY A 463 33.49 9.43 14.06
C GLY A 463 32.63 9.17 15.32
N ASP A 464 32.11 10.21 15.99
CA ASP A 464 31.18 10.00 17.10
C ASP A 464 29.85 9.40 16.61
N LEU A 465 29.37 8.36 17.30
CA LEU A 465 28.07 7.76 17.05
C LEU A 465 27.02 8.37 18.00
N LEU A 466 26.01 9.03 17.44
CA LEU A 466 24.93 9.66 18.20
C LEU A 466 23.72 8.72 18.21
N ILE A 467 23.20 8.41 19.40
CA ILE A 467 22.16 7.40 19.62
C ILE A 467 21.01 8.02 20.41
N CYS A 468 19.77 7.87 19.91
CA CYS A 468 18.57 8.37 20.59
C CYS A 468 18.27 7.58 21.87
N GLU A 469 18.06 8.30 22.98
CA GLU A 469 17.63 7.71 24.25
C GLU A 469 16.12 7.40 24.25
N GLY A 470 15.29 8.24 23.60
CA GLY A 470 13.83 8.14 23.63
C GLY A 470 13.21 8.37 22.24
N GLY A 471 11.88 8.36 22.16
CA GLY A 471 11.14 8.53 20.89
C GLY A 471 11.20 7.26 20.05
N GLU A 472 12.36 7.03 19.41
CA GLU A 472 12.73 5.77 18.76
C GLU A 472 14.09 5.34 19.34
N PRO A 473 14.10 4.71 20.52
CA PRO A 473 15.34 4.41 21.23
C PRO A 473 16.26 3.49 20.42
N GLY A 474 17.56 3.77 20.42
CA GLY A 474 18.56 3.04 19.63
C GLY A 474 18.83 3.64 18.25
N ARG A 475 17.93 4.48 17.71
CA ARG A 475 18.16 5.17 16.43
C ARG A 475 19.45 5.98 16.44
N CYS A 476 20.30 5.77 15.44
CA CYS A 476 21.64 6.35 15.46
C CYS A 476 22.23 6.71 14.09
N ALA A 477 23.14 7.68 14.13
CA ALA A 477 23.92 8.16 12.99
C ALA A 477 25.34 8.55 13.41
N ILE A 478 26.28 8.45 12.47
CA ILE A 478 27.69 8.76 12.69
C ILE A 478 27.96 10.19 12.24
N TRP A 479 28.51 11.01 13.13
CA TRP A 479 28.91 12.36 12.80
C TRP A 479 30.15 12.34 11.91
N ILE A 480 30.05 12.92 10.71
CA ILE A 480 31.17 13.00 9.74
C ILE A 480 31.61 14.44 9.44
N GLU A 481 30.83 15.43 9.88
CA GLU A 481 31.05 16.84 9.56
C GLU A 481 32.19 17.43 10.41
N ALA A 482 33.40 17.48 9.84
CA ALA A 482 34.59 17.98 10.55
C ALA A 482 34.62 19.50 10.73
N GLU A 483 33.95 20.24 9.84
CA GLU A 483 33.97 21.71 9.82
C GLU A 483 32.88 22.33 10.69
N LEU A 484 31.89 21.53 11.11
CA LEU A 484 30.76 22.00 11.91
C LEU A 484 30.99 21.73 13.39
N GLU A 485 31.13 22.80 14.18
CA GLU A 485 31.09 22.69 15.64
C GLU A 485 29.66 22.40 16.09
N MET A 486 29.46 21.27 16.75
CA MET A 486 28.14 20.78 17.15
C MET A 486 28.16 20.15 18.54
N TYR A 487 27.07 20.31 19.27
CA TYR A 487 26.84 19.75 20.60
C TYR A 487 25.55 18.91 20.64
N PHE A 488 25.18 18.34 21.78
CA PHE A 488 23.99 17.48 21.89
C PHE A 488 23.27 17.60 23.23
N GLN A 489 21.95 17.52 23.18
CA GLN A 489 21.10 17.54 24.39
C GLN A 489 20.92 16.16 25.02
N LYS A 490 20.37 16.14 26.23
CA LYS A 490 20.12 14.93 27.04
C LYS A 490 19.35 13.82 26.33
N ALA A 491 18.55 14.11 25.31
CA ALA A 491 17.84 13.06 24.55
C ALA A 491 18.74 12.17 23.67
N LEU A 492 20.04 12.46 23.61
CA LEU A 492 21.03 11.76 22.81
C LEU A 492 22.18 11.27 23.69
N HIS A 493 22.65 10.06 23.40
CA HIS A 493 23.94 9.54 23.79
C HIS A 493 24.95 9.82 22.68
N ARG A 494 26.17 10.19 23.08
CA ARG A 494 27.35 10.14 22.22
C ARG A 494 28.19 8.95 22.64
N ALA A 495 28.45 8.04 21.70
CA ALA A 495 29.40 6.96 21.84
C ALA A 495 30.63 7.28 21.00
N ARG A 496 31.78 7.44 21.66
CA ARG A 496 33.08 7.65 21.00
C ARG A 496 33.89 6.37 21.04
N PRO A 497 34.12 5.68 19.90
CA PRO A 497 34.91 4.46 19.87
C PRO A 497 36.37 4.70 20.26
N LEU A 498 37.03 3.63 20.70
CA LEU A 498 38.43 3.64 21.15
C LEU A 498 39.26 2.67 20.33
N ALA A 499 40.58 2.86 20.35
CA ALA A 499 41.57 2.02 19.70
C ALA A 499 41.25 1.69 18.22
N GLY A 500 40.57 2.61 17.53
CA GLY A 500 40.19 2.45 16.11
C GLY A 500 38.94 1.63 15.84
N VAL A 501 38.20 1.16 16.85
CA VAL A 501 36.91 0.44 16.64
C VAL A 501 36.01 1.24 15.70
N GLN A 502 35.48 0.55 14.69
CA GLN A 502 34.73 1.19 13.61
C GLN A 502 33.33 1.64 14.05
N SER A 503 33.07 2.95 14.00
CA SER A 503 31.74 3.52 14.31
C SER A 503 30.63 2.93 13.44
N LYS A 504 30.94 2.63 12.18
CA LYS A 504 30.00 2.04 11.22
C LYS A 504 29.63 0.60 11.58
N TYR A 505 30.57 -0.17 12.10
CA TYR A 505 30.28 -1.50 12.62
C TYR A 505 29.40 -1.45 13.89
N LEU A 506 29.68 -0.52 14.82
CA LEU A 506 28.83 -0.33 16.01
C LEU A 506 27.41 0.13 15.64
N GLN A 507 27.29 1.02 14.64
CA GLN A 507 26.01 1.42 14.08
C GLN A 507 25.25 0.21 13.50
N LEU A 508 25.95 -0.62 12.73
CA LEU A 508 25.39 -1.85 12.14
C LEU A 508 24.81 -2.78 13.22
N CYS A 509 25.53 -3.04 14.31
CA CYS A 509 25.04 -3.84 15.43
C CYS A 509 23.73 -3.28 16.02
N LEU A 510 23.71 -1.97 16.33
CA LEU A 510 22.51 -1.31 16.85
C LEU A 510 21.34 -1.36 15.87
N THR A 511 21.60 -1.20 14.57
CA THR A 511 20.57 -1.26 13.53
C THR A 511 19.98 -2.66 13.41
N VAL A 512 20.81 -3.71 13.44
CA VAL A 512 20.33 -5.10 13.40
C VAL A 512 19.49 -5.39 14.64
N ASP A 513 20.00 -5.09 15.83
CA ASP A 513 19.32 -5.42 17.08
C ASP A 513 18.07 -4.57 17.32
N ALA A 514 17.98 -3.38 16.74
CA ALA A 514 16.74 -2.61 16.69
C ALA A 514 15.69 -3.30 15.81
N LYS A 515 16.09 -3.81 14.64
CA LYS A 515 15.18 -4.43 13.67
C LYS A 515 14.71 -5.82 14.09
N THR A 516 15.56 -6.59 14.75
CA THR A 516 15.22 -7.92 15.28
C THR A 516 14.50 -7.84 16.64
N GLY A 517 14.39 -6.66 17.23
CA GLY A 517 13.74 -6.43 18.52
C GLY A 517 14.63 -6.76 19.73
N VAL A 518 15.89 -7.16 19.53
CA VAL A 518 16.84 -7.44 20.62
C VAL A 518 17.05 -6.23 21.54
N LEU A 519 17.05 -5.01 20.99
CA LEU A 519 17.20 -3.78 21.79
C LEU A 519 16.04 -3.56 22.79
N ASP A 520 14.85 -4.13 22.56
CA ASP A 520 13.71 -3.95 23.45
C ASP A 520 13.99 -4.48 24.87
N ASN A 521 14.85 -5.49 25.00
CA ASN A 521 15.29 -6.06 26.27
C ASN A 521 16.08 -5.06 27.13
N TYR A 522 16.61 -3.99 26.52
CA TYR A 522 17.41 -2.97 27.19
C TYR A 522 16.62 -1.70 27.50
N PHE A 523 15.41 -1.56 26.97
CA PHE A 523 14.60 -0.36 27.18
C PHE A 523 13.95 -0.36 28.56
N THR A 524 13.69 0.85 29.05
CA THR A 524 13.00 1.10 30.33
C THR A 524 11.73 1.91 30.07
N GLY A 525 10.74 1.77 30.96
CA GLY A 525 9.45 2.45 30.85
C GLY A 525 8.41 1.65 30.07
N ALA A 526 7.18 1.57 30.60
CA ALA A 526 6.10 0.76 30.03
C ALA A 526 5.41 1.45 28.84
N THR A 527 5.15 2.76 28.95
CA THR A 527 4.45 3.54 27.91
C THR A 527 5.40 4.28 26.97
N ILE A 528 6.51 4.79 27.50
CA ILE A 528 7.55 5.46 26.72
C ILE A 528 8.86 4.72 26.98
N LYS A 529 9.32 4.01 25.95
CA LYS A 529 10.57 3.26 25.99
C LYS A 529 11.76 4.24 25.99
N HIS A 530 12.73 3.97 26.87
CA HIS A 530 13.96 4.73 26.98
C HIS A 530 15.19 3.81 27.04
N PHE A 531 16.18 4.04 26.19
CA PHE A 531 17.46 3.34 26.18
C PHE A 531 18.51 4.08 27.01
N VAL A 532 18.28 4.12 28.33
CA VAL A 532 19.11 4.90 29.26
C VAL A 532 20.58 4.49 29.22
N GLY A 533 21.49 5.40 29.55
CA GLY A 533 22.94 5.20 29.39
C GLY A 533 23.51 3.99 30.15
N ALA A 534 22.94 3.64 31.31
CA ALA A 534 23.32 2.43 32.03
C ALA A 534 22.97 1.15 31.25
N LYS A 535 21.82 1.13 30.56
CA LYS A 535 21.41 0.01 29.70
C LYS A 535 22.20 -0.01 28.40
N LEU A 536 22.45 1.15 27.79
CA LEU A 536 23.33 1.26 26.61
C LEU A 536 24.74 0.75 26.89
N ASN A 537 25.34 1.07 28.04
CA ASN A 537 26.65 0.54 28.38
C ASN A 537 26.65 -0.99 28.57
N ASN A 538 25.53 -1.58 29.01
CA ASN A 538 25.39 -3.01 29.24
C ASN A 538 24.93 -3.81 28.00
N TYR A 539 24.54 -3.12 26.93
CA TYR A 539 24.21 -3.74 25.64
C TYR A 539 25.37 -4.61 25.17
N ILE A 540 25.08 -5.86 24.83
CA ILE A 540 26.07 -6.83 24.34
C ILE A 540 26.02 -6.84 22.82
N HIS A 541 27.18 -6.82 22.19
CA HIS A 541 27.31 -7.04 20.75
C HIS A 541 28.58 -7.86 20.44
N SER A 542 28.61 -8.44 19.25
CA SER A 542 29.78 -9.15 18.73
C SER A 542 30.86 -8.15 18.32
N LEU A 543 32.13 -8.46 18.61
CA LEU A 543 33.29 -7.67 18.19
C LEU A 543 34.24 -8.54 17.37
N PRO A 544 34.38 -8.28 16.05
CA PRO A 544 35.37 -8.92 15.20
C PRO A 544 36.77 -8.32 15.43
N PRO A 545 37.82 -8.98 14.94
CA PRO A 545 39.11 -8.36 14.63
C PRO A 545 38.94 -7.01 13.91
N LEU A 546 39.86 -6.07 14.17
CA LEU A 546 39.73 -4.70 13.64
C LEU A 546 39.68 -4.68 12.10
N GLU A 547 40.58 -5.40 11.44
CA GLU A 547 40.61 -5.49 9.96
C GLU A 547 39.33 -6.15 9.42
N GLU A 548 38.80 -7.15 10.10
CA GLU A 548 37.53 -7.78 9.72
C GLU A 548 36.35 -6.81 9.85
N GLN A 549 36.33 -5.89 10.83
CA GLN A 549 35.31 -4.83 10.89
C GLN A 549 35.30 -3.97 9.62
N TYR A 550 36.48 -3.59 9.10
CA TYR A 550 36.58 -2.84 7.84
C TYR A 550 36.05 -3.66 6.65
N ARG A 551 36.42 -4.94 6.58
CA ARG A 551 35.95 -5.84 5.50
C ARG A 551 34.44 -6.04 5.54
N ILE A 552 33.85 -6.22 6.73
CA ILE A 552 32.39 -6.34 6.93
C ILE A 552 31.70 -5.07 6.46
N VAL A 553 32.13 -3.90 6.96
CA VAL A 553 31.50 -2.63 6.62
C VAL A 553 31.55 -2.38 5.10
N ALA A 554 32.71 -2.57 4.49
CA ALA A 554 32.86 -2.41 3.04
C ALA A 554 31.94 -3.34 2.25
N LYS A 555 31.80 -4.61 2.69
CA LYS A 555 30.95 -5.57 2.00
C LYS A 555 29.46 -5.28 2.19
N VAL A 556 29.04 -4.85 3.38
CA VAL A 556 27.67 -4.41 3.63
C VAL A 556 27.33 -3.22 2.74
N ASP A 557 28.19 -2.20 2.69
CA ASP A 557 27.95 -1.00 1.88
C ASP A 557 27.82 -1.34 0.39
N GLU A 558 28.70 -2.21 -0.14
CA GLU A 558 28.63 -2.75 -1.50
C GLU A 558 27.28 -3.42 -1.78
N LEU A 559 26.87 -4.35 -0.92
CA LEU A 559 25.64 -5.13 -1.11
C LEU A 559 24.38 -4.27 -0.93
N MET A 560 24.37 -3.33 0.02
CA MET A 560 23.25 -2.40 0.20
C MET A 560 23.04 -1.55 -1.05
N ALA A 561 24.11 -1.06 -1.67
CA ALA A 561 24.04 -0.29 -2.91
C ALA A 561 23.46 -1.13 -4.07
N LEU A 562 23.85 -2.40 -4.21
CA LEU A 562 23.27 -3.31 -5.20
C LEU A 562 21.78 -3.56 -4.94
N CYS A 563 21.40 -3.79 -3.67
CA CYS A 563 19.99 -3.96 -3.31
C CYS A 563 19.17 -2.69 -3.58
N ASP A 564 19.72 -1.49 -3.34
CA ASP A 564 19.07 -0.22 -3.70
C ASP A 564 18.87 -0.07 -5.21
N GLN A 565 19.87 -0.43 -6.01
CA GLN A 565 19.76 -0.43 -7.47
C GLN A 565 18.68 -1.40 -7.96
N LEU A 566 18.67 -2.64 -7.45
CA LEU A 566 17.65 -3.64 -7.79
C LEU A 566 16.24 -3.12 -7.41
N LYS A 567 16.09 -2.54 -6.23
CA LYS A 567 14.81 -1.97 -5.79
C LYS A 567 14.32 -0.87 -6.72
N ALA A 568 15.21 0.04 -7.14
CA ALA A 568 14.89 1.10 -8.08
C ALA A 568 14.45 0.56 -9.46
N GLN A 569 15.13 -0.47 -9.96
CA GLN A 569 14.75 -1.14 -11.21
C GLN A 569 13.37 -1.79 -11.11
N LEU A 570 13.08 -2.51 -10.02
CA LEU A 570 11.76 -3.09 -9.78
C LEU A 570 10.65 -2.03 -9.72
N THR A 571 10.91 -0.88 -9.10
CA THR A 571 9.95 0.24 -9.10
C THR A 571 9.69 0.75 -10.52
N SER A 572 10.72 0.88 -11.35
CA SER A 572 10.59 1.31 -12.76
C SER A 572 9.81 0.29 -13.61
N ILE A 573 10.08 -1.01 -13.43
CA ILE A 573 9.34 -2.09 -14.11
C ILE A 573 7.86 -2.02 -13.76
N LYS A 574 7.51 -1.90 -12.47
CA LYS A 574 6.11 -1.78 -12.04
C LYS A 574 5.41 -0.56 -12.65
N GLN A 575 6.06 0.60 -12.68
CA GLN A 575 5.50 1.79 -13.31
C GLN A 575 5.23 1.58 -14.80
N THR A 576 6.16 0.89 -15.49
CA THR A 576 6.01 0.55 -16.91
C THR A 576 4.86 -0.42 -17.14
N GLN A 577 4.71 -1.45 -16.30
CA GLN A 577 3.58 -2.39 -16.36
C GLN A 577 2.23 -1.69 -16.18
N LEU A 578 2.13 -0.75 -15.24
CA LEU A 578 0.90 0.05 -15.06
C LEU A 578 0.57 0.86 -16.32
N HIS A 579 1.57 1.52 -16.90
CA HIS A 579 1.38 2.31 -18.12
C HIS A 579 1.02 1.44 -19.34
N LEU A 580 1.62 0.25 -19.44
CA LEU A 580 1.31 -0.71 -20.50
C LEU A 580 -0.12 -1.23 -20.36
N ALA A 581 -0.58 -1.55 -19.15
CA ALA A 581 -1.97 -1.93 -18.90
C ALA A 581 -2.94 -0.82 -19.36
N ASP A 582 -2.66 0.45 -19.05
CA ASP A 582 -3.48 1.58 -19.52
C ASP A 582 -3.45 1.72 -21.05
N THR A 583 -2.28 1.51 -21.67
CA THR A 583 -2.11 1.58 -23.12
C THR A 583 -2.86 0.46 -23.85
N LEU A 584 -2.85 -0.75 -23.30
CA LEU A 584 -3.60 -1.89 -23.85
C LEU A 584 -5.10 -1.63 -23.83
N VAL A 585 -5.62 -1.06 -22.74
CA VAL A 585 -7.02 -0.60 -22.70
C VAL A 585 -7.28 0.43 -23.79
N ALA A 586 -6.43 1.45 -23.91
CA ALA A 586 -6.61 2.50 -24.92
C ALA A 586 -6.53 2.00 -26.37
N GLN A 587 -5.71 0.98 -26.67
CA GLN A 587 -5.61 0.38 -28.01
C GLN A 587 -6.80 -0.51 -28.38
N ALA A 588 -7.45 -1.12 -27.38
CA ALA A 588 -8.59 -2.02 -27.59
C ALA A 588 -9.91 -1.25 -27.81
N LEU A 589 -10.03 -0.03 -27.31
CA LEU A 589 -11.22 0.84 -27.45
C LEU A 589 -11.24 1.60 -28.77
#